data_AF-A0A6I5RP47-F1
#
_entry.id   AF-A0A6I5RP47-F1
#
_cell.length_a   1.000
_cell.length_b   1.000
_cell.length_c   1.000
_cell.angle_alpha   90.00
_cell.angle_beta   90.00
_cell.angle_gamma   90.00
#
_symmetry.space_group_name_H-M   'P 1'
#
loop_
_entity.id
_entity.type
_entity.pdbx_description
1 polymer ?
#
loop_
_entity_poly.entity_id
_entity_poly.type
_entity_poly.pdbx_seq_one_letter_code
_entity_poly.pdbx_strand_id
1 'polypeptide(L)'
;MGPITILIAGLGVLYLIAWFFQQKPLQTFLANCCWSKQRARDLRSVSPEAQQQELAQLYRLLYAPKVSVEVLNTLTYSAHPYIKRSLSVIRSLTLDLPGAEPHSTYLALAIIGDPIDRDTWDMQLERNPLSTAAPPRLWCDVVKYWLAESRCSWIPHKEGQGLRLCGEFRLSNNLSSHPANVSLRVCYRTPLISLLGEDAFVGGERGMAFTITHKDGVITLRDDPTPDLDRARHYLLSDQQQCSSYLQPTWRNE
;
A
#
# COMPACT_ATOMS: atom_id res chain seq x y z
N MET A 1 -35.21 36.51 -16.34
CA MET A 1 -35.06 35.02 -16.23
C MET A 1 -33.75 34.55 -16.89
N GLY A 2 -32.61 35.24 -16.66
CA GLY A 2 -31.43 35.08 -17.53
C GLY A 2 -30.15 34.54 -16.89
N PRO A 3 -29.69 35.04 -15.73
CA PRO A 3 -28.36 34.68 -15.21
C PRO A 3 -28.36 33.50 -14.21
N ILE A 4 -29.37 33.39 -13.35
CA ILE A 4 -29.41 32.37 -12.28
C ILE A 4 -29.68 30.97 -12.87
N THR A 5 -30.52 30.86 -13.89
CA THR A 5 -30.83 29.60 -14.58
C THR A 5 -29.63 29.03 -15.33
N ILE A 6 -28.78 29.89 -15.91
CA ILE A 6 -27.52 29.47 -16.57
C ILE A 6 -26.50 28.99 -15.53
N LEU A 7 -26.43 29.65 -14.38
CA LEU A 7 -25.57 29.24 -13.27
C LEU A 7 -25.97 27.87 -12.70
N ILE A 8 -27.27 27.63 -12.51
CA ILE A 8 -27.80 26.34 -12.06
C ILE A 8 -27.56 25.25 -13.11
N ALA A 9 -27.74 25.56 -14.39
CA ALA A 9 -27.45 24.61 -15.48
C ALA A 9 -25.95 24.28 -15.53
N GLY A 10 -25.07 25.28 -15.40
CA GLY A 10 -23.62 25.08 -15.36
C GLY A 10 -23.17 24.24 -14.16
N LEU A 11 -23.72 24.51 -12.96
CA LEU A 11 -23.47 23.71 -11.76
C LEU A 11 -24.02 22.28 -11.91
N GLY A 12 -25.17 22.10 -12.55
CA GLY A 12 -25.75 20.79 -12.83
C GLY A 12 -24.88 19.97 -13.79
N VAL A 13 -24.35 20.59 -14.84
CA VAL A 13 -23.40 19.94 -15.76
C VAL A 13 -22.10 19.57 -15.07
N LEU A 14 -21.53 20.49 -14.27
CA LEU A 14 -20.32 20.20 -13.47
C LEU A 14 -20.54 19.07 -12.47
N TYR A 15 -21.70 19.02 -11.84
CA TYR A 15 -22.08 17.94 -10.93
C TYR A 15 -22.21 16.60 -11.67
N LEU A 16 -22.82 16.57 -12.85
CA LEU A 16 -22.91 15.35 -13.67
C LEU A 16 -21.53 14.89 -14.16
N ILE A 17 -20.65 15.81 -14.53
CA ILE A 17 -19.27 15.50 -14.90
C ILE A 17 -18.53 14.93 -13.69
N ALA A 18 -18.62 15.58 -12.53
CA ALA A 18 -18.01 15.11 -11.29
C ALA A 18 -18.55 13.74 -10.86
N TRP A 19 -19.87 13.51 -10.96
CA TRP A 19 -20.49 12.21 -10.72
C TRP A 19 -19.95 11.16 -11.70
N PHE A 20 -19.90 11.48 -12.99
CA PHE A 20 -19.43 10.56 -14.03
C PHE A 20 -17.98 10.14 -13.77
N PHE A 21 -17.11 11.08 -13.37
CA PHE A 21 -15.74 10.78 -12.95
C PHE A 21 -15.65 10.10 -11.58
N GLN A 22 -16.69 10.20 -10.73
CA GLN A 22 -16.81 9.47 -9.46
C GLN A 22 -17.37 8.06 -9.60
N GLN A 23 -17.71 7.59 -10.81
CA GLN A 23 -18.08 6.17 -10.99
C GLN A 23 -16.97 5.30 -10.41
N LYS A 24 -17.32 4.57 -9.34
CA LYS A 24 -16.36 3.71 -8.65
C LYS A 24 -15.85 2.69 -9.65
N PRO A 25 -14.55 2.33 -9.63
CA PRO A 25 -13.97 1.42 -10.63
C PRO A 25 -14.72 0.08 -10.75
N LEU A 26 -15.40 -0.36 -9.68
CA LEU A 26 -16.32 -1.49 -9.71
C LEU A 26 -17.54 -1.28 -10.62
N GLN A 27 -18.18 -0.11 -10.61
CA GLN A 27 -19.33 0.19 -11.47
C GLN A 27 -18.93 0.19 -12.94
N THR A 28 -17.78 0.79 -13.25
CA THR A 28 -17.20 0.78 -14.61
C THR A 28 -16.85 -0.63 -15.07
N PHE A 29 -16.31 -1.46 -14.17
CA PHE A 29 -16.05 -2.87 -14.46
C PHE A 29 -17.34 -3.65 -14.74
N LEU A 30 -18.33 -3.56 -13.85
CA LEU A 30 -19.62 -4.26 -14.00
C LEU A 30 -20.38 -3.86 -15.27
N ALA A 31 -20.21 -2.63 -15.76
CA ALA A 31 -20.80 -2.16 -17.00
C ALA A 31 -20.19 -2.81 -18.26
N ASN A 32 -18.92 -3.24 -18.20
CA ASN A 32 -18.15 -3.70 -19.38
C ASN A 32 -17.74 -5.18 -19.34
N CYS A 33 -17.92 -5.86 -18.20
CA CYS A 33 -17.57 -7.27 -18.00
C CYS A 33 -18.44 -8.24 -18.84
N CYS A 34 -17.99 -9.49 -19.01
CA CYS A 34 -18.71 -10.62 -19.63
C CYS A 34 -20.19 -10.74 -19.23
N TRP A 35 -20.54 -10.38 -17.99
CA TRP A 35 -21.91 -10.48 -17.47
C TRP A 35 -22.74 -9.20 -17.65
N SER A 36 -22.20 -8.19 -18.33
CA SER A 36 -22.88 -6.92 -18.50
C SER A 36 -23.92 -6.95 -19.64
N LYS A 37 -24.95 -6.09 -19.50
CA LYS A 37 -25.95 -5.87 -20.56
C LYS A 37 -25.34 -5.34 -21.86
N GLN A 38 -24.20 -4.66 -21.77
CA GLN A 38 -23.54 -4.05 -22.92
C GLN A 38 -22.83 -5.13 -23.77
N ARG A 39 -22.27 -6.14 -23.12
CA ARG A 39 -21.64 -7.30 -23.78
C ARG A 39 -22.62 -8.38 -24.22
N ALA A 40 -23.78 -8.48 -23.59
CA ALA A 40 -24.87 -9.36 -24.05
C ALA A 40 -25.36 -9.07 -25.48
N ARG A 41 -24.95 -7.93 -26.09
CA ARG A 41 -25.20 -7.60 -27.50
C ARG A 41 -24.22 -8.27 -28.48
N ASP A 42 -23.06 -8.72 -28.00
CA ASP A 42 -22.07 -9.46 -28.78
C ASP A 42 -22.06 -10.93 -28.33
N LEU A 43 -22.60 -11.81 -29.18
CA LEU A 43 -22.78 -13.25 -28.90
C LEU A 43 -21.52 -14.08 -29.19
N ARG A 44 -20.38 -13.45 -29.48
CA ARG A 44 -19.14 -14.16 -29.74
C ARG A 44 -18.66 -14.87 -28.48
N SER A 45 -18.15 -16.10 -28.65
CA SER A 45 -17.53 -16.85 -27.57
C SER A 45 -16.32 -16.08 -27.04
N VAL A 46 -16.30 -15.79 -25.75
CA VAL A 46 -15.15 -15.17 -25.09
C VAL A 46 -14.04 -16.21 -25.01
N SER A 47 -12.81 -15.83 -25.36
CA SER A 47 -11.67 -16.72 -25.19
C SER A 47 -11.45 -17.02 -23.69
N PRO A 48 -10.95 -18.20 -23.34
CA PRO A 48 -10.67 -18.54 -21.94
C PRO A 48 -9.69 -17.55 -21.28
N GLU A 49 -8.72 -17.03 -22.05
CA GLU A 49 -7.76 -16.01 -21.60
C GLU A 49 -8.44 -14.69 -21.19
N ALA A 50 -9.40 -14.21 -21.99
CA ALA A 50 -10.13 -12.98 -21.68
C ALA A 50 -11.02 -13.14 -20.43
N GLN A 51 -11.61 -14.32 -20.22
CA GLN A 51 -12.37 -14.61 -19.00
C GLN A 51 -11.48 -14.59 -17.75
N GLN A 52 -10.28 -15.17 -17.83
CA GLN A 52 -9.32 -15.14 -16.72
C GLN A 52 -8.84 -13.72 -16.41
N GLN A 53 -8.56 -12.91 -17.43
CA GLN A 53 -8.17 -11.51 -17.25
C GLN A 53 -9.26 -10.67 -16.56
N GLU A 54 -10.51 -10.86 -16.96
CA GLU A 54 -11.64 -10.15 -16.32
C GLU A 54 -11.85 -10.60 -14.88
N LEU A 55 -11.74 -11.91 -14.61
CA LEU A 55 -11.83 -12.42 -13.25
C LEU A 55 -10.68 -11.91 -12.37
N ALA A 56 -9.45 -11.88 -12.89
CA ALA A 56 -8.31 -11.29 -12.20
C ALA A 56 -8.51 -9.80 -11.91
N GLN A 57 -9.10 -9.04 -12.85
CA GLN A 57 -9.44 -7.64 -12.64
C GLN A 57 -10.51 -7.46 -11.55
N LEU A 58 -11.54 -8.32 -11.53
CA LEU A 58 -12.54 -8.32 -10.46
C LEU A 58 -11.90 -8.58 -9.09
N TYR A 59 -11.03 -9.59 -9.00
CA TYR A 59 -10.32 -9.89 -7.75
C TYR A 59 -9.39 -8.76 -7.33
N ARG A 60 -8.72 -8.09 -8.27
CA ARG A 60 -7.94 -6.88 -7.99
C ARG A 60 -8.82 -5.78 -7.39
N LEU A 61 -10.05 -5.60 -7.85
CA LEU A 61 -10.97 -4.58 -7.32
C LEU A 61 -11.51 -4.91 -5.93
N LEU A 62 -11.80 -6.19 -5.66
CA LEU A 62 -12.41 -6.64 -4.41
C LEU A 62 -11.40 -6.85 -3.29
N TYR A 63 -10.23 -7.39 -3.63
CA TYR A 63 -9.23 -7.87 -2.68
C TYR A 63 -7.92 -7.07 -2.72
N ALA A 64 -7.89 -5.91 -3.40
CA ALA A 64 -6.75 -5.01 -3.34
C ALA A 64 -6.37 -4.71 -1.88
N PRO A 65 -5.11 -4.97 -1.49
CA PRO A 65 -4.59 -4.49 -0.22
C PRO A 65 -4.73 -2.98 -0.13
N LYS A 66 -5.18 -2.49 1.03
CA LYS A 66 -5.23 -1.05 1.30
C LYS A 66 -4.10 -0.71 2.23
N VAL A 67 -3.31 0.28 1.84
CA VAL A 67 -2.17 0.76 2.62
C VAL A 67 -2.52 2.13 3.15
N SER A 68 -2.30 2.35 4.43
CA SER A 68 -2.41 3.65 5.08
C SER A 68 -1.22 3.89 6.00
N VAL A 69 -0.87 5.16 6.19
CA VAL A 69 0.30 5.54 6.97
C VAL A 69 0.00 6.70 7.90
N GLU A 70 0.69 6.71 9.03
CA GLU A 70 0.71 7.82 9.96
C GLU A 70 2.02 8.59 9.76
N VAL A 71 1.91 9.87 9.41
CA VAL A 71 3.06 10.77 9.27
C VAL A 71 3.22 11.56 10.55
N LEU A 72 4.46 11.63 11.05
CA LEU A 72 4.83 12.40 12.22
C LEU A 72 5.85 13.48 11.81
N ASN A 73 5.65 14.70 12.31
CA ASN A 73 6.68 15.73 12.27
C ASN A 73 7.53 15.61 13.52
N THR A 74 8.78 15.20 13.37
CA THR A 74 9.72 14.99 14.47
C THR A 74 10.93 15.90 14.37
N LEU A 75 11.50 16.25 15.52
CA LEU A 75 12.81 16.89 15.59
C LEU A 75 13.87 15.79 15.63
N THR A 76 14.69 15.72 14.59
CA THR A 76 15.87 14.85 14.62
C THR A 76 17.06 15.61 15.18
N TYR A 77 17.79 14.92 16.06
CA TYR A 77 19.01 15.39 16.67
C TYR A 77 20.19 14.77 15.93
N SER A 78 21.12 15.60 15.47
CA SER A 78 22.48 15.14 15.15
C SER A 78 23.25 14.78 16.41
N ALA A 79 24.44 14.18 16.28
CA ALA A 79 25.36 14.01 17.42
C ALA A 79 25.64 15.34 18.17
N HIS A 80 25.49 16.50 17.50
CA HIS A 80 25.54 17.81 18.12
C HIS A 80 24.17 18.23 18.69
N PRO A 81 24.02 18.38 20.03
CA PRO A 81 22.73 18.53 20.71
C PRO A 81 22.01 19.87 20.42
N TYR A 82 22.71 20.84 19.83
CA TYR A 82 22.19 22.19 19.56
C TYR A 82 21.57 22.35 18.16
N ILE A 83 21.81 21.41 17.24
CA ILE A 83 21.27 21.46 15.89
C ILE A 83 20.04 20.56 15.82
N LYS A 84 18.87 21.20 15.77
CA LYS A 84 17.57 20.52 15.65
C LYS A 84 17.01 20.76 14.27
N ARG A 85 16.50 19.71 13.64
CA ARG A 85 15.80 19.83 12.36
C ARG A 85 14.45 19.14 12.41
N SER A 86 13.42 19.87 11.97
CA SER A 86 12.08 19.33 11.78
C SER A 86 12.06 18.51 10.50
N LEU A 87 11.66 17.24 10.62
CA LEU A 87 11.52 16.31 9.52
C LEU A 87 10.16 15.61 9.62
N SER A 88 9.48 15.54 8.48
CA SER A 88 8.29 14.69 8.34
C SER A 88 8.74 13.28 8.01
N VAL A 89 8.31 12.32 8.81
CA VAL A 89 8.68 10.91 8.70
C VAL A 89 7.44 10.02 8.83
N ILE A 90 7.50 8.84 8.25
CA ILE A 90 6.45 7.82 8.34
C ILE A 90 6.65 7.07 9.66
N ARG A 91 5.75 7.30 10.62
CA ARG A 91 5.81 6.66 11.94
C ARG A 91 5.36 5.21 11.87
N SER A 92 4.18 4.98 11.31
CA SER A 92 3.53 3.68 11.27
C SER A 92 2.96 3.39 9.88
N LEU A 93 2.88 2.11 9.55
CA LEU A 93 2.27 1.60 8.34
C LEU A 93 1.21 0.57 8.72
N THR A 94 0.03 0.75 8.15
CA THR A 94 -1.11 -0.15 8.27
C THR A 94 -1.43 -0.74 6.89
N LEU A 95 -1.56 -2.06 6.86
CA LEU A 95 -1.87 -2.86 5.69
C LEU A 95 -3.15 -3.65 5.96
N ASP A 96 -4.20 -3.30 5.26
CA ASP A 96 -5.47 -4.04 5.26
C ASP A 96 -5.47 -5.03 4.11
N LEU A 97 -5.82 -6.28 4.42
CA LEU A 97 -5.90 -7.40 3.51
C LEU A 97 -7.37 -7.87 3.48
N PRO A 98 -8.21 -7.32 2.59
CA PRO A 98 -9.61 -7.69 2.50
C PRO A 98 -9.74 -9.16 2.12
N GLY A 99 -10.64 -9.89 2.78
CA GLY A 99 -10.86 -11.32 2.54
C GLY A 99 -9.75 -12.25 3.02
N ALA A 100 -8.75 -11.74 3.73
CA ALA A 100 -7.68 -12.57 4.28
C ALA A 100 -8.19 -13.36 5.50
N GLU A 101 -7.83 -14.63 5.52
CA GLU A 101 -8.06 -15.53 6.64
C GLU A 101 -6.72 -16.02 7.21
N PRO A 102 -6.56 -16.06 8.55
CA PRO A 102 -5.32 -16.47 9.23
C PRO A 102 -4.69 -17.77 8.75
N HIS A 103 -5.52 -18.76 8.40
CA HIS A 103 -5.09 -20.16 8.21
C HIS A 103 -5.02 -20.61 6.75
N SER A 104 -5.41 -19.74 5.81
CA SER A 104 -5.56 -20.11 4.38
C SER A 104 -4.96 -19.07 3.42
N THR A 105 -4.44 -17.97 3.96
CA THR A 105 -3.88 -16.86 3.17
C THR A 105 -2.40 -17.05 2.92
N TYR A 106 -1.96 -16.79 1.69
CA TYR A 106 -0.55 -16.57 1.38
C TYR A 106 -0.24 -15.08 1.50
N LEU A 107 0.82 -14.75 2.22
CA LEU A 107 1.28 -13.38 2.36
C LEU A 107 2.81 -13.33 2.39
N ALA A 108 3.39 -12.63 1.42
CA ALA A 108 4.78 -12.21 1.45
C ALA A 108 4.89 -10.69 1.25
N LEU A 109 5.81 -10.06 1.98
CA LEU A 109 6.02 -8.62 1.97
C LEU A 109 7.48 -8.28 1.64
N ALA A 110 7.69 -7.24 0.86
CA ALA A 110 8.99 -6.58 0.71
C ALA A 110 8.82 -5.08 0.96
N ILE A 111 9.65 -4.50 1.82
CA ILE A 111 9.58 -3.09 2.23
C ILE A 111 10.99 -2.51 2.23
N ILE A 112 11.20 -1.50 1.40
CA ILE A 112 12.39 -0.67 1.42
C ILE A 112 12.01 0.75 1.83
N GLY A 113 12.86 1.40 2.60
CA GLY A 113 12.63 2.77 3.04
C GLY A 113 13.93 3.56 3.05
N ASP A 114 13.82 4.87 3.26
CA ASP A 114 14.93 5.82 3.22
C ASP A 114 15.22 6.49 4.58
N PRO A 115 15.55 5.72 5.62
CA PRO A 115 15.98 6.28 6.90
C PRO A 115 17.20 7.18 6.73
N ILE A 116 17.39 8.08 7.71
CA ILE A 116 18.60 8.93 7.76
C ILE A 116 19.80 8.05 8.05
N ASP A 117 20.83 8.22 7.22
CA ASP A 117 22.15 7.66 7.45
C ASP A 117 22.88 8.53 8.47
N ARG A 118 22.91 8.05 9.73
CA ARG A 118 23.51 8.79 10.84
C ARG A 118 25.01 8.99 10.65
N ASP A 119 25.71 7.97 10.18
CA ASP A 119 27.16 7.99 10.08
C ASP A 119 27.61 9.04 9.06
N THR A 120 26.98 9.06 7.89
CA THR A 120 27.25 10.09 6.87
C THR A 120 26.81 11.47 7.34
N TRP A 121 25.70 11.57 8.07
CA TRP A 121 25.21 12.85 8.58
C TRP A 121 26.15 13.46 9.62
N ASP A 122 26.64 12.66 10.55
CA ASP A 122 27.57 13.10 11.59
C ASP A 122 28.90 13.54 10.95
N MET A 123 29.43 12.80 9.97
CA MET A 123 30.62 13.23 9.20
C MET A 123 30.41 14.55 8.45
N GLN A 124 29.21 14.78 7.88
CA GLN A 124 28.89 16.06 7.22
C GLN A 124 28.88 17.22 8.20
N LEU A 125 28.34 17.01 9.40
CA LEU A 125 28.27 18.03 10.44
C LEU A 125 29.60 18.27 11.14
N GLU A 126 30.46 17.26 11.28
CA GLU A 126 31.84 17.46 11.72
C GLU A 126 32.62 18.38 10.77
N ARG A 127 32.42 18.24 9.47
CA ARG A 127 33.05 19.10 8.45
C ARG A 127 32.45 20.50 8.40
N ASN A 128 31.13 20.62 8.53
CA ASN A 128 30.42 21.89 8.51
C ASN A 128 29.20 21.85 9.45
N PRO A 129 29.35 22.28 10.71
CA PRO A 129 28.26 22.27 11.70
C PRO A 129 27.08 23.17 11.33
N LEU A 130 27.31 24.20 10.51
CA LEU A 130 26.27 25.15 10.07
C LEU A 130 25.64 24.77 8.74
N SER A 131 25.92 23.56 8.23
CA SER A 131 25.31 23.08 6.99
C SER A 131 23.78 23.12 7.09
N THR A 132 23.14 23.62 6.03
CA THR A 132 21.68 23.63 5.84
C THR A 132 21.21 22.51 4.91
N ALA A 133 22.14 21.75 4.31
CA ALA A 133 21.84 20.66 3.38
C ALA A 133 20.98 19.59 4.06
N ALA A 134 20.01 19.00 3.36
CA ALA A 134 19.13 17.97 3.92
C ALA A 134 19.91 16.73 4.39
N PRO A 135 19.42 16.01 5.42
CA PRO A 135 20.07 14.80 5.90
C PRO A 135 20.19 13.74 4.81
N PRO A 136 21.37 13.07 4.69
CA PRO A 136 21.56 11.98 3.77
C PRO A 136 20.64 10.84 4.15
N ARG A 137 20.04 10.21 3.14
CA ARG A 137 19.10 9.10 3.30
C ARG A 137 19.62 7.90 2.51
N LEU A 138 19.46 6.72 3.10
CA LEU A 138 19.91 5.47 2.51
C LEU A 138 18.72 4.56 2.28
N TRP A 139 18.50 4.15 1.03
CA TRP A 139 17.49 3.14 0.72
C TRP A 139 17.95 1.77 1.22
N CYS A 140 17.21 1.18 2.14
CA CYS A 140 17.52 -0.14 2.69
C CYS A 140 16.25 -0.93 3.03
N ASP A 141 16.42 -2.24 3.23
CA ASP A 141 15.38 -3.12 3.77
C ASP A 141 15.00 -2.66 5.19
N VAL A 142 13.74 -2.27 5.35
CA VAL A 142 13.16 -1.85 6.64
C VAL A 142 12.10 -2.83 7.16
N VAL A 143 11.86 -3.95 6.46
CA VAL A 143 10.81 -4.92 6.77
C VAL A 143 10.97 -5.43 8.18
N LYS A 144 12.18 -5.92 8.53
CA LYS A 144 12.44 -6.52 9.85
C LYS A 144 12.10 -5.59 11.02
N TYR A 145 12.30 -4.29 10.84
CA TYR A 145 12.04 -3.28 11.88
C TYR A 145 10.55 -3.00 12.04
N TRP A 146 9.82 -3.01 10.93
CA TRP A 146 8.36 -2.89 10.96
C TRP A 146 7.68 -4.17 11.47
N LEU A 147 8.13 -5.35 11.01
CA LEU A 147 7.62 -6.66 11.46
C LEU A 147 7.78 -6.85 12.97
N ALA A 148 8.88 -6.36 13.56
CA ALA A 148 9.14 -6.50 15.00
C ALA A 148 8.09 -5.80 15.87
N GLU A 149 7.53 -4.68 15.40
CA GLU A 149 6.50 -3.90 16.11
C GLU A 149 5.10 -4.11 15.54
N SER A 150 4.98 -5.01 14.58
CA SER A 150 3.73 -5.29 13.90
C SER A 150 2.75 -6.05 14.79
N ARG A 151 1.47 -5.85 14.52
CA ARG A 151 0.38 -6.58 15.15
C ARG A 151 -0.64 -6.96 14.10
N CYS A 152 -1.19 -8.16 14.23
CA CYS A 152 -2.32 -8.63 13.44
C CYS A 152 -3.61 -8.45 14.23
N SER A 153 -4.62 -7.87 13.58
CA SER A 153 -5.98 -7.77 14.10
C SER A 153 -6.99 -8.00 13.00
N TRP A 154 -8.24 -8.26 13.36
CA TRP A 154 -9.33 -8.25 12.39
C TRP A 154 -9.61 -6.84 11.89
N ILE A 155 -9.97 -6.71 10.61
CA ILE A 155 -10.58 -5.48 10.11
C ILE A 155 -11.93 -5.30 10.81
N PRO A 156 -12.25 -4.11 11.34
CA PRO A 156 -13.56 -3.87 11.97
C PRO A 156 -14.70 -4.20 11.01
N HIS A 157 -15.74 -4.87 11.52
CA HIS A 157 -16.86 -5.37 10.69
C HIS A 157 -17.57 -4.29 9.86
N LYS A 158 -17.51 -3.03 10.28
CA LYS A 158 -18.09 -1.87 9.55
C LYS A 158 -17.23 -1.43 8.35
N GLU A 159 -15.94 -1.73 8.38
CA GLU A 159 -14.95 -1.33 7.36
C GLU A 159 -14.71 -2.45 6.33
N GLY A 160 -14.94 -3.70 6.72
CA GLY A 160 -14.84 -4.87 5.87
C GLY A 160 -14.56 -6.15 6.64
N GLN A 161 -14.31 -7.21 5.89
CA GLN A 161 -13.84 -8.49 6.44
C GLN A 161 -12.41 -8.74 5.96
N GLY A 162 -11.56 -9.26 6.82
CA GLY A 162 -10.16 -9.58 6.52
C GLY A 162 -9.23 -9.25 7.68
N LEU A 163 -7.93 -9.20 7.38
CA LEU A 163 -6.89 -8.95 8.36
C LEU A 163 -6.28 -7.57 8.19
N ARG A 164 -5.92 -6.96 9.31
CA ARG A 164 -5.19 -5.69 9.40
C ARG A 164 -3.85 -5.97 10.07
N LEU A 165 -2.78 -5.58 9.39
CA LEU A 165 -1.42 -5.56 9.94
C LEU A 165 -1.03 -4.11 10.20
N CYS A 166 -0.62 -3.79 11.42
CA CYS A 166 -0.22 -2.43 11.79
C CYS A 166 1.06 -2.49 12.60
N GLY A 167 2.06 -1.67 12.23
CA GLY A 167 3.35 -1.63 12.92
C GLY A 167 4.04 -0.27 12.79
N GLU A 168 4.88 0.07 13.77
CA GLU A 168 5.74 1.26 13.77
C GLU A 168 7.12 0.93 13.19
N PHE A 169 7.78 1.90 12.53
CA PHE A 169 9.15 1.72 12.06
C PHE A 169 10.17 2.01 13.17
N ARG A 170 10.45 1.03 14.03
CA ARG A 170 11.50 1.15 15.06
C ARG A 170 12.85 0.66 14.56
N LEU A 171 13.61 1.60 13.98
CA LEU A 171 14.94 1.35 13.43
C LEU A 171 16.00 1.31 14.54
N SER A 172 16.98 0.41 14.40
CA SER A 172 18.07 0.21 15.37
C SER A 172 19.29 1.09 15.08
N ASN A 173 19.97 1.52 16.16
CA ASN A 173 21.29 2.17 16.30
C ASN A 173 21.89 2.97 15.11
N ASN A 174 22.22 2.33 13.99
CA ASN A 174 22.87 2.99 12.85
C ASN A 174 21.88 3.78 11.97
N LEU A 175 20.60 3.44 12.03
CA LEU A 175 19.52 4.12 11.32
C LEU A 175 18.74 4.95 12.34
N SER A 176 18.99 6.25 12.35
CA SER A 176 18.61 7.13 13.47
C SER A 176 17.21 7.71 13.40
N SER A 177 16.49 7.49 12.30
CA SER A 177 15.16 8.05 12.10
C SER A 177 14.27 7.12 11.29
N HIS A 178 12.98 7.17 11.57
CA HIS A 178 11.93 6.67 10.71
C HIS A 178 12.14 7.10 9.23
N PRO A 179 11.75 6.27 8.25
CA PRO A 179 11.86 6.59 6.83
C PRO A 179 10.91 7.74 6.47
N ALA A 180 11.27 8.57 5.49
CA ALA A 180 10.38 9.61 4.96
C ALA A 180 9.58 9.14 3.74
N ASN A 181 10.12 8.13 3.06
CA ASN A 181 9.56 7.45 1.91
C ASN A 181 9.74 5.94 2.09
N VAL A 182 8.73 5.19 1.67
CA VAL A 182 8.72 3.73 1.75
C VAL A 182 8.17 3.18 0.44
N SER A 183 8.82 2.16 -0.11
CA SER A 183 8.27 1.35 -1.19
C SER A 183 7.95 -0.04 -0.66
N LEU A 184 6.72 -0.50 -0.90
CA LEU A 184 6.16 -1.73 -0.37
C LEU A 184 5.65 -2.60 -1.53
N ARG A 185 5.98 -3.88 -1.52
CA ARG A 185 5.34 -4.90 -2.35
C ARG A 185 4.60 -5.89 -1.47
N VAL A 186 3.37 -6.18 -1.87
CA VAL A 186 2.47 -7.11 -1.21
C VAL A 186 2.12 -8.23 -2.18
N CYS A 187 2.67 -9.42 -1.95
CA CYS A 187 2.26 -10.64 -2.63
C CYS A 187 1.23 -11.34 -1.75
N TYR A 188 -0.03 -11.11 -2.08
CA TYR A 188 -1.18 -11.55 -1.30
C TYR A 188 -2.07 -12.45 -2.14
N ARG A 189 -2.45 -13.61 -1.61
CA ARG A 189 -3.34 -14.55 -2.27
C ARG A 189 -4.32 -15.17 -1.28
N THR A 190 -5.59 -15.13 -1.65
CA THR A 190 -6.70 -15.83 -0.98
C THR A 190 -6.95 -17.18 -1.65
N PRO A 191 -7.71 -18.09 -1.00
CA PRO A 191 -8.14 -19.33 -1.64
C PRO A 191 -8.86 -19.11 -2.98
N LEU A 192 -9.63 -18.01 -3.12
CA LEU A 192 -10.31 -17.67 -4.37
C LEU A 192 -9.34 -17.29 -5.49
N ILE A 193 -8.28 -16.54 -5.18
CA ILE A 193 -7.26 -16.16 -6.18
C ILE A 193 -6.39 -17.34 -6.56
N SER A 194 -6.22 -18.31 -5.65
CA SER A 194 -5.50 -19.55 -5.93
C SER A 194 -6.19 -20.37 -7.05
N LEU A 195 -7.48 -20.14 -7.32
CA LEU A 195 -8.19 -20.75 -8.45
C LEU A 195 -7.70 -20.23 -9.82
N LEU A 196 -7.03 -19.07 -9.86
CA LEU A 196 -6.42 -18.52 -11.08
C LEU A 196 -5.08 -19.16 -11.42
N GLY A 197 -4.44 -19.87 -10.47
CA GLY A 197 -3.14 -20.51 -10.64
C GLY A 197 -2.26 -20.40 -9.40
N GLU A 198 -1.21 -21.22 -9.35
CA GLU A 198 -0.27 -21.29 -8.22
C GLU A 198 0.62 -20.05 -8.08
N ASP A 199 0.77 -19.23 -9.11
CA ASP A 199 1.57 -17.98 -9.06
C ASP A 199 0.69 -16.71 -9.17
N ALA A 200 -0.62 -16.87 -9.04
CA ALA A 200 -1.55 -15.74 -9.09
C ALA A 200 -1.61 -15.03 -7.72
N PHE A 201 -1.23 -13.75 -7.68
CA PHE A 201 -1.48 -12.86 -6.54
C PHE A 201 -2.49 -11.78 -6.91
N VAL A 202 -3.06 -11.12 -5.89
CA VAL A 202 -3.80 -9.88 -6.11
C VAL A 202 -2.88 -8.89 -6.84
N GLY A 203 -3.33 -8.38 -7.99
CA GLY A 203 -2.56 -7.44 -8.80
C GLY A 203 -1.64 -8.08 -9.84
N GLY A 204 -1.59 -9.41 -9.95
CA GLY A 204 -0.77 -10.14 -10.92
C GLY A 204 0.38 -10.91 -10.27
N GLU A 205 1.24 -11.52 -11.08
CA GLU A 205 2.33 -12.42 -10.63
C GLU A 205 3.36 -11.74 -9.71
N ARG A 206 3.50 -10.41 -9.78
CA ARG A 206 4.41 -9.63 -8.94
C ARG A 206 3.76 -9.04 -7.70
N GLY A 207 2.47 -9.34 -7.46
CA GLY A 207 1.68 -8.71 -6.42
C GLY A 207 1.44 -7.21 -6.67
N MET A 208 0.97 -6.51 -5.63
CA MET A 208 0.75 -5.06 -5.70
C MET A 208 1.92 -4.29 -5.10
N ALA A 209 2.39 -3.27 -5.82
CA ALA A 209 3.43 -2.37 -5.34
C ALA A 209 2.86 -0.99 -4.99
N PHE A 210 3.43 -0.39 -3.95
CA PHE A 210 3.04 0.91 -3.42
C PHE A 210 4.28 1.75 -3.16
N THR A 211 4.23 3.03 -3.51
CA THR A 211 5.18 4.03 -3.07
C THR A 211 4.47 4.97 -2.12
N ILE A 212 5.10 5.22 -0.99
CA ILE A 212 4.56 6.02 0.09
C ILE A 212 5.53 7.16 0.32
N THR A 213 5.06 8.39 0.22
CA THR A 213 5.85 9.58 0.55
C THR A 213 5.12 10.37 1.62
N HIS A 214 5.87 11.01 2.52
CA HIS A 214 5.27 11.88 3.54
C HIS A 214 4.47 13.07 2.96
N LYS A 215 4.64 13.40 1.67
CA LYS A 215 3.96 14.52 0.99
C LYS A 215 2.74 14.09 0.19
N ASP A 216 2.90 13.06 -0.63
CA ASP A 216 1.92 12.64 -1.62
C ASP A 216 1.04 11.50 -1.11
N GLY A 217 1.37 10.95 0.07
CA GLY A 217 0.64 9.85 0.69
C GLY A 217 0.97 8.52 0.01
N VAL A 218 -0.04 7.66 -0.12
CA VAL A 218 0.10 6.31 -0.68
C VAL A 218 -0.26 6.32 -2.16
N ILE A 219 0.68 5.92 -3.01
CA ILE A 219 0.52 5.79 -4.45
C ILE A 219 0.64 4.32 -4.82
N THR A 220 -0.44 3.74 -5.35
CA THR A 220 -0.41 2.39 -5.91
C THR A 220 0.29 2.41 -7.25
N LEU A 221 1.38 1.65 -7.38
CA LEU A 221 2.08 1.50 -8.63
C LEU A 221 1.32 0.52 -9.53
N ARG A 222 1.34 0.81 -10.83
CA ARG A 222 0.87 -0.14 -11.85
C ARG A 222 1.93 -1.22 -12.02
N ASP A 223 1.73 -2.11 -12.98
CA ASP A 223 2.61 -3.27 -13.21
C ASP A 223 3.97 -2.86 -13.84
N ASP A 224 4.38 -1.62 -13.62
CA ASP A 224 5.66 -1.03 -14.01
C ASP A 224 6.82 -1.70 -13.25
N PRO A 225 8.00 -1.87 -13.88
CA PRO A 225 9.16 -2.46 -13.22
C PRO A 225 9.64 -1.55 -12.09
N THR A 226 9.92 -2.15 -10.92
CA THR A 226 10.41 -1.43 -9.74
C THR A 226 11.74 -2.03 -9.31
N PRO A 227 12.85 -1.70 -9.98
CA PRO A 227 14.10 -2.46 -9.90
C PRO A 227 14.65 -2.61 -8.47
N ASP A 228 14.51 -1.59 -7.63
CA ASP A 228 14.97 -1.65 -6.23
C ASP A 228 14.08 -2.57 -5.37
N LEU A 229 12.77 -2.58 -5.63
CA LEU A 229 11.79 -3.41 -4.92
C LEU A 229 11.76 -4.85 -5.46
N ASP A 230 12.05 -5.04 -6.75
CA ASP A 230 12.20 -6.33 -7.42
C ASP A 230 13.41 -7.10 -6.86
N ARG A 231 14.46 -6.39 -6.45
CA ARG A 231 15.66 -6.96 -5.81
C ARG A 231 15.53 -7.09 -4.30
N ALA A 232 14.51 -6.46 -3.70
CA ALA A 232 14.32 -6.48 -2.26
C ALA A 232 13.97 -7.88 -1.75
N ARG A 233 14.37 -8.16 -0.50
CA ARG A 233 14.08 -9.43 0.15
C ARG A 233 12.58 -9.54 0.44
N HIS A 234 11.98 -10.65 0.03
CA HIS A 234 10.60 -10.98 0.35
C HIS A 234 10.57 -11.78 1.65
N TYR A 235 9.77 -11.31 2.61
CA TYR A 235 9.53 -11.96 3.90
C TYR A 235 8.20 -12.67 3.83
N LEU A 236 8.25 -14.00 3.86
CA LEU A 236 7.08 -14.86 3.89
C LEU A 236 6.49 -14.85 5.31
N LEU A 237 5.26 -14.35 5.43
CA LEU A 237 4.55 -14.27 6.71
C LEU A 237 3.55 -15.41 6.88
N SER A 238 3.01 -15.91 5.77
CA SER A 238 2.11 -17.06 5.75
C SER A 238 2.18 -17.73 4.39
N ASP A 239 2.24 -19.05 4.39
CA ASP A 239 2.35 -19.93 3.23
C ASP A 239 1.09 -20.78 3.01
N GLN A 240 -0.06 -20.32 3.51
CA GLN A 240 -1.36 -21.03 3.49
C GLN A 240 -1.42 -22.29 4.38
N GLN A 241 -0.43 -22.52 5.25
CA GLN A 241 -0.52 -23.56 6.26
C GLN A 241 -1.30 -23.09 7.49
N GLN A 242 -1.95 -24.03 8.18
CA GLN A 242 -2.85 -23.80 9.33
C GLN A 242 -2.18 -23.17 10.57
N CYS A 243 -0.91 -22.77 10.52
CA CYS A 243 -0.13 -22.32 11.67
C CYS A 243 0.83 -21.16 11.36
N SER A 244 0.42 -20.15 10.59
CA SER A 244 1.19 -18.89 10.57
C SER A 244 1.21 -18.30 11.98
N SER A 245 2.41 -18.20 12.59
CA SER A 245 2.59 -17.55 13.89
C SER A 245 2.36 -16.04 13.83
N TYR A 246 2.40 -15.46 12.63
CA TYR A 246 2.36 -14.02 12.41
C TYR A 246 0.95 -13.51 12.09
N LEU A 247 0.14 -14.29 11.35
CA LEU A 247 -1.25 -13.95 11.06
C LEU A 247 -2.20 -14.40 12.18
N GLN A 248 -1.88 -14.11 13.44
CA GLN A 248 -2.73 -14.43 14.58
C GLN A 248 -3.46 -13.17 15.08
N PRO A 249 -4.71 -12.93 14.63
CA PRO A 249 -5.40 -11.71 14.98
C PRO A 249 -5.84 -11.71 16.44
N THR A 250 -5.48 -10.68 17.18
CA THR A 250 -6.02 -10.44 18.51
C THR A 250 -7.37 -9.71 18.42
N TRP A 251 -8.37 -10.15 19.19
CA TRP A 251 -9.60 -9.39 19.38
C TRP A 251 -9.27 -8.13 20.18
N ARG A 252 -9.51 -6.95 19.60
CA ARG A 252 -9.52 -5.71 20.38
C ARG A 252 -10.87 -5.67 21.11
N ASN A 253 -10.85 -5.88 22.42
CA ASN A 253 -11.95 -5.45 23.28
C ASN A 253 -11.92 -3.92 23.25
N GLU A 254 -12.78 -3.31 22.42
CA GLU A 254 -13.13 -1.89 22.57
C GLU A 254 -14.03 -1.69 23.78
#